data_AF-A0A810NM26-F1
#
_entry.id   AF-A0A810NM26-F1
#
_cell.length_a   1.000
_cell.length_b   1.000
_cell.length_c   1.000
_cell.angle_alpha   90.00
_cell.angle_beta   90.00
_cell.angle_gamma   90.00
#
_symmetry.space_group_name_H-M   'P 1'
#
loop_
_entity.id
_entity.type
_entity.pdbx_description
1 polymer ?
#
loop_
_entity_poly.entity_id
_entity_poly.type
_entity_poly.pdbx_seq_one_letter_code
_entity_poly.pdbx_strand_id
1 'polypeptide(L)'
;MDPYRAYGDEGAPLTEGMFSGQDGLTLAVQEPCATGDLGGGLGTTTAGTIMSSVVNTSGRYWAVMLCGKPVERARCVVQFELDDREPVEKVSIADGKLTQVYLTRPSDAGTATLSIRRTAVYALDGDVLKEISRTDEPYKP
;
A
#
# COMPACT_ATOMS: atom_id res chain seq x y z
N MET A 1 1.53 -5.60 -17.31
CA MET A 1 0.41 -6.14 -16.51
C MET A 1 0.77 -5.80 -15.08
N ASP A 2 -0.08 -5.03 -14.39
CA ASP A 2 0.15 -4.69 -12.98
C ASP A 2 0.18 -6.02 -12.18
N PRO A 3 1.32 -6.35 -11.53
CA PRO A 3 1.51 -7.64 -10.87
C PRO A 3 0.49 -7.87 -9.75
N TYR A 4 -0.15 -6.82 -9.23
CA TYR A 4 -1.14 -6.92 -8.17
C TYR A 4 -2.56 -7.12 -8.68
N ARG A 5 -2.86 -6.67 -9.90
CA ARG A 5 -4.10 -7.05 -10.61
C ARG A 5 -4.09 -8.50 -11.08
N ALA A 6 -2.94 -9.18 -11.07
CA ALA A 6 -2.84 -10.59 -11.41
C ALA A 6 -3.66 -11.51 -10.48
N TYR A 7 -3.94 -11.05 -9.25
CA TYR A 7 -4.74 -11.80 -8.27
C TYR A 7 -6.24 -11.45 -8.29
N GLY A 8 -6.63 -10.52 -9.16
CA GLY A 8 -8.02 -10.10 -9.35
C GLY A 8 -8.72 -9.78 -8.03
N ASP A 9 -10.01 -10.12 -7.98
CA ASP A 9 -10.80 -9.95 -6.78
C ASP A 9 -10.30 -10.81 -5.62
N GLU A 10 -9.74 -11.99 -5.86
CA GLU A 10 -9.38 -12.92 -4.78
C GLU A 10 -8.24 -12.43 -3.88
N GLY A 11 -7.40 -11.53 -4.37
CA GLY A 11 -6.25 -11.01 -3.63
C GLY A 11 -5.07 -11.99 -3.58
N ALA A 12 -3.89 -11.49 -3.21
CA ALA A 12 -2.70 -12.33 -3.13
C ALA A 12 -2.83 -13.37 -1.98
N PRO A 13 -2.55 -14.66 -2.21
CA PRO A 13 -2.65 -15.69 -1.17
C PRO A 13 -1.44 -15.62 -0.23
N LEU A 14 -1.48 -14.65 0.70
CA LEU A 14 -0.42 -14.44 1.68
C LEU A 14 -0.37 -15.60 2.69
N THR A 15 0.81 -16.19 2.87
CA THR A 15 1.12 -17.15 3.93
C THR A 15 2.14 -16.50 4.86
N GLU A 16 1.79 -16.34 6.15
CA GLU A 16 2.63 -15.63 7.14
C GLU A 16 3.04 -14.21 6.69
N GLY A 17 2.15 -13.51 5.97
CA GLY A 17 2.42 -12.16 5.45
C GLY A 17 3.34 -12.12 4.22
N MET A 18 3.62 -13.27 3.60
CA MET A 18 4.49 -13.39 2.44
C MET A 18 3.76 -14.06 1.28
N PHE A 19 4.12 -13.67 0.06
CA PHE A 19 3.76 -14.38 -1.15
C PHE A 19 4.97 -14.46 -2.08
N SER A 20 5.15 -15.61 -2.73
CA SER A 20 6.19 -15.83 -3.75
C SER A 20 5.57 -16.37 -5.03
N GLY A 21 5.70 -15.62 -6.11
CA GLY A 21 5.26 -15.98 -7.46
C GLY A 21 6.27 -16.86 -8.18
N GLN A 22 5.81 -17.58 -9.21
CA GLN A 22 6.67 -18.42 -10.07
C GLN A 22 7.67 -17.60 -10.89
N ASP A 23 7.38 -16.33 -11.12
CA ASP A 23 8.21 -15.34 -11.81
C ASP A 23 9.31 -14.74 -10.93
N GLY A 24 9.41 -15.16 -9.67
CA GLY A 24 10.35 -14.60 -8.70
C GLY A 24 9.89 -13.28 -8.08
N LEU A 25 8.62 -12.89 -8.26
CA LEU A 25 7.99 -11.82 -7.48
C LEU A 25 7.86 -12.28 -6.02
N THR A 26 8.32 -11.45 -5.09
CA THR A 26 8.04 -11.60 -3.66
C THR A 26 7.22 -10.41 -3.20
N LEU A 27 6.12 -10.68 -2.50
CA LEU A 27 5.34 -9.68 -1.78
C LEU A 27 5.50 -9.94 -0.28
N ALA A 28 5.89 -8.90 0.46
CA ALA A 28 6.08 -8.97 1.89
C ALA A 28 5.23 -7.89 2.56
N VAL A 29 4.32 -8.28 3.45
CA VAL A 29 3.62 -7.34 4.32
C VAL A 29 4.65 -6.68 5.24
N GLN A 30 4.62 -5.36 5.30
CA GLN A 30 5.49 -4.53 6.12
C GLN A 30 4.66 -3.77 7.14
N GLU A 31 5.23 -3.54 8.32
CA GLU A 31 4.79 -2.42 9.15
C GLU A 31 5.11 -1.09 8.43
N PRO A 32 4.29 -0.04 8.60
CA PRO A 32 3.13 0.05 9.51
C PRO A 32 1.81 -0.50 8.92
N CYS A 33 0.93 -1.00 9.78
CA CYS A 33 -0.44 -1.38 9.43
C CYS A 33 -1.47 -0.66 10.33
N ALA A 34 -2.71 -0.58 9.88
CA ALA A 34 -3.79 0.01 10.66
C ALA A 34 -5.13 -0.68 10.41
N THR A 35 -5.97 -0.78 11.43
CA THR A 35 -7.35 -1.28 11.32
C THR A 35 -8.31 -0.17 11.68
N GLY A 36 -9.39 -0.03 10.92
CA GLY A 36 -10.45 0.93 11.21
C GLY A 36 -11.61 0.81 10.22
N ASP A 37 -12.62 1.63 10.42
CA ASP A 37 -13.78 1.69 9.53
C ASP A 37 -13.55 2.69 8.39
N LEU A 38 -13.53 2.19 7.15
CA LEU A 38 -13.48 3.03 5.94
C LEU A 38 -14.88 3.40 5.42
N GLY A 39 -15.93 2.90 6.06
CA GLY A 39 -17.30 3.04 5.60
C GLY A 39 -17.57 2.25 4.32
N GLY A 40 -18.64 2.62 3.62
CA GLY A 40 -19.07 1.96 2.39
C GLY A 40 -19.38 0.47 2.59
N GLY A 41 -19.22 -0.31 1.52
CA GLY A 41 -19.45 -1.76 1.54
C GLY A 41 -18.33 -2.58 2.19
N LEU A 42 -17.21 -1.96 2.56
CA LEU A 42 -16.06 -2.64 3.18
C LEU A 42 -16.11 -2.62 4.71
N GLY A 43 -16.68 -1.57 5.31
CA GLY A 43 -16.79 -1.43 6.76
C GLY A 43 -15.42 -1.45 7.47
N THR A 44 -15.32 -2.24 8.55
CA THR A 44 -14.05 -2.42 9.28
C THR A 44 -13.06 -3.24 8.45
N THR A 45 -11.92 -2.62 8.12
CA THR A 45 -10.86 -3.23 7.31
C THR A 45 -9.50 -2.96 7.91
N THR A 46 -8.51 -3.78 7.54
CA THR A 46 -7.10 -3.56 7.87
C THR A 46 -6.37 -3.06 6.62
N ALA A 47 -5.71 -1.92 6.71
CA ALA A 47 -4.72 -1.48 5.73
C ALA A 47 -3.33 -2.04 6.10
N GLY A 48 -2.72 -2.74 5.16
CA GLY A 48 -1.33 -3.21 5.26
C GLY A 48 -0.48 -2.59 4.17
N THR A 49 0.76 -2.25 4.51
CA THR A 49 1.78 -1.94 3.50
C THR A 49 2.41 -3.20 2.96
N ILE A 50 2.68 -3.23 1.67
CA ILE A 50 3.40 -4.31 1.00
C ILE A 50 4.66 -3.74 0.39
N MET A 51 5.77 -4.46 0.53
CA MET A 51 6.95 -4.27 -0.29
C MET A 51 7.02 -5.42 -1.28
N SER A 52 7.13 -5.09 -2.56
CA SER A 52 7.45 -6.05 -3.60
C SER A 52 8.89 -5.94 -4.07
N SER A 53 9.43 -7.08 -4.44
CA SER A 53 10.73 -7.20 -5.08
C SER A 53 10.73 -8.36 -6.06
N VAL A 54 11.54 -8.28 -7.11
CA VAL A 54 11.78 -9.41 -8.02
C VAL A 54 13.19 -9.95 -7.80
N VAL A 55 13.33 -11.27 -7.75
CA VAL A 55 14.64 -11.94 -7.62
C VAL A 55 15.65 -11.39 -8.64
N ASN A 56 16.89 -11.20 -8.21
CA ASN A 56 17.98 -10.60 -9.00
C ASN A 56 17.80 -9.12 -9.38
N THR A 57 16.88 -8.40 -8.74
CA THR A 57 16.75 -6.94 -8.86
C THR A 57 16.98 -6.26 -7.51
N SER A 58 17.33 -4.98 -7.53
CA SER A 58 17.43 -4.14 -6.31
C SER A 58 16.18 -3.30 -6.07
N GLY A 59 15.21 -3.33 -6.99
CA GLY A 59 13.99 -2.53 -6.91
C GLY A 59 13.12 -2.97 -5.73
N ARG A 60 12.61 -1.99 -4.99
CA ARG A 60 11.69 -2.19 -3.87
C ARG A 60 10.51 -1.25 -4.03
N TYR A 61 9.41 -1.80 -4.51
CA TYR A 61 8.19 -1.03 -4.77
C TYR A 61 7.23 -1.22 -3.60
N TRP A 62 6.69 -0.11 -3.13
CA TRP A 62 5.76 -0.11 -2.00
C TRP A 62 4.33 -0.08 -2.52
N ALA A 63 3.38 -0.59 -1.75
CA ALA A 63 1.96 -0.56 -2.09
C ALA A 63 1.11 -0.59 -0.81
N VAL A 64 -0.15 -0.22 -0.93
CA VAL A 64 -1.14 -0.37 0.15
C VAL A 64 -2.19 -1.40 -0.26
N MET A 65 -2.46 -2.36 0.63
CA MET A 65 -3.57 -3.30 0.50
C MET A 65 -4.63 -3.05 1.56
N LEU A 66 -5.88 -3.32 1.21
CA LEU A 66 -6.98 -3.44 2.16
C LEU A 66 -7.34 -4.91 2.35
N CYS A 67 -7.29 -5.36 3.59
CA CYS A 67 -7.67 -6.68 4.04
C CYS A 67 -9.00 -6.62 4.79
N GLY A 68 -10.05 -7.12 4.15
CA GLY A 68 -11.32 -7.42 4.80
C GLY A 68 -11.36 -8.87 5.28
N LYS A 69 -12.23 -9.20 6.23
CA LYS A 69 -12.52 -10.59 6.62
C LYS A 69 -13.94 -10.98 6.23
N PRO A 70 -14.20 -11.41 4.98
CA PRO A 70 -15.41 -12.15 4.69
C PRO A 70 -15.44 -13.46 5.50
N VAL A 71 -16.65 -14.01 5.71
CA VAL A 71 -16.98 -15.07 6.67
C VAL A 71 -16.03 -16.29 6.64
N GLU A 72 -15.41 -16.58 5.49
CA GLU A 72 -14.61 -17.79 5.28
C GLU A 72 -13.08 -17.57 5.22
N ARG A 73 -12.58 -16.42 4.73
CA ARG A 73 -11.13 -16.12 4.66
C ARG A 73 -10.87 -14.62 4.61
N ALA A 74 -9.71 -14.18 5.10
CA ALA A 74 -9.27 -12.80 4.86
C ALA A 74 -9.04 -12.58 3.35
N ARG A 75 -9.51 -11.46 2.83
CA ARG A 75 -9.37 -11.04 1.43
C ARG A 75 -8.60 -9.73 1.40
N CYS A 76 -7.39 -9.76 0.85
CA CYS A 76 -6.49 -8.62 0.79
C CYS A 76 -6.29 -8.14 -0.66
N VAL A 77 -6.78 -6.95 -0.98
CA VAL A 77 -6.71 -6.37 -2.32
C VAL A 77 -5.78 -5.17 -2.31
N VAL A 78 -4.79 -5.16 -3.20
CA VAL A 78 -3.91 -4.00 -3.40
C VAL A 78 -4.71 -2.89 -4.06
N GLN A 79 -4.64 -1.70 -3.46
CA GLN A 79 -5.41 -0.54 -3.89
C GLN A 79 -4.62 0.37 -4.83
N PHE A 80 -3.35 0.59 -4.50
CA PHE A 80 -2.45 1.41 -5.31
C PHE A 80 -0.99 1.07 -5.01
N GLU A 81 -0.16 1.28 -6.02
CA GLU A 81 1.30 1.22 -5.93
C GLU A 81 1.86 2.60 -5.58
N LEU A 82 2.96 2.57 -4.83
CA LEU A 82 3.92 3.65 -4.65
C LEU A 82 5.15 3.35 -5.53
N ASP A 83 5.97 4.36 -5.76
CA ASP A 83 7.16 4.22 -6.61
C ASP A 83 8.30 3.46 -5.88
N ASP A 84 9.38 3.15 -6.62
CA ASP A 84 10.60 2.60 -6.06
C ASP A 84 11.11 3.53 -4.94
N ARG A 85 11.38 2.92 -3.77
CA ARG A 85 11.95 3.57 -2.58
C ARG A 85 11.05 4.63 -1.93
N GLU A 86 9.75 4.44 -1.91
CA GLU A 86 8.84 5.26 -1.11
C GLU A 86 8.48 4.60 0.24
N PRO A 87 9.38 4.56 1.24
CA PRO A 87 9.11 3.88 2.49
C PRO A 87 7.95 4.55 3.22
N VAL A 88 7.02 3.73 3.68
CA VAL A 88 5.85 4.19 4.41
C VAL A 88 6.20 4.31 5.89
N GLU A 89 6.01 5.51 6.44
CA GLU A 89 6.30 5.81 7.84
C GLU A 89 5.07 5.61 8.73
N LYS A 90 3.87 5.86 8.21
CA LYS A 90 2.62 5.72 8.98
C LYS A 90 1.43 5.37 8.09
N VAL A 91 0.53 4.55 8.61
CA VAL A 91 -0.81 4.33 8.07
C VAL A 91 -1.82 4.47 9.21
N SER A 92 -2.98 5.06 8.93
CA SER A 92 -4.11 5.11 9.88
C SER A 92 -5.44 5.11 9.14
N ILE A 93 -6.46 4.49 9.74
CA ILE A 93 -7.84 4.53 9.26
C ILE A 93 -8.69 5.21 10.32
N ALA A 94 -9.34 6.32 9.96
CA ALA A 94 -10.26 7.06 10.82
C ALA A 94 -11.25 7.87 9.98
N ASP A 95 -12.45 8.10 10.49
CA ASP A 95 -13.48 8.95 9.87
C ASP A 95 -13.78 8.59 8.40
N GLY A 96 -13.80 7.29 8.07
CA GLY A 96 -14.04 6.79 6.71
C GLY A 96 -12.88 7.05 5.73
N LYS A 97 -11.68 7.35 6.23
CA LYS A 97 -10.51 7.72 5.43
C LYS A 97 -9.28 6.93 5.83
N LEU A 98 -8.46 6.64 4.82
CA LEU A 98 -7.10 6.15 5.02
C LEU A 98 -6.15 7.34 4.92
N THR A 99 -5.29 7.51 5.92
CA THR A 99 -4.17 8.47 5.86
C THR A 99 -2.86 7.70 5.84
N GLN A 100 -2.00 8.05 4.90
CA GLN A 100 -0.67 7.48 4.76
C GLN A 100 0.38 8.58 4.82
N VAL A 101 1.46 8.33 5.55
CA VAL A 101 2.66 9.17 5.55
C VAL A 101 3.81 8.34 4.99
N TYR A 102 4.50 8.86 3.98
CA TYR A 102 5.60 8.18 3.33
C TYR A 102 6.65 9.16 2.83
N LEU A 103 7.88 8.66 2.67
CA LEU A 103 8.97 9.46 2.10
C LEU A 103 8.96 9.34 0.59
N THR A 104 9.21 10.44 -0.10
CA THR A 104 9.24 10.53 -1.56
C THR A 104 10.22 11.63 -2.01
N ARG A 105 10.22 11.92 -3.31
CA ARG A 105 11.10 12.86 -3.99
C ARG A 105 10.32 13.78 -4.92
N PRO A 106 10.86 14.97 -5.23
CA PRO A 106 10.41 15.74 -6.39
C PRO A 106 10.49 14.89 -7.66
N SER A 107 9.56 15.10 -8.60
CA SER A 107 9.49 14.32 -9.84
C SER A 107 10.73 14.41 -10.73
N ASP A 108 11.51 15.48 -10.57
CA ASP A 108 12.76 15.75 -11.29
C ASP A 108 14.02 15.34 -10.51
N ALA A 109 13.88 14.83 -9.29
CA ALA A 109 15.00 14.39 -8.46
C ALA A 109 15.44 12.96 -8.79
N GLY A 110 16.73 12.67 -8.58
CA GLY A 110 17.28 11.32 -8.74
C GLY A 110 16.66 10.32 -7.77
N THR A 111 16.53 9.06 -8.17
CA THR A 111 15.82 7.97 -7.46
C THR A 111 16.35 7.67 -6.06
N ALA A 112 17.59 8.02 -5.74
CA ALA A 112 18.16 7.86 -4.39
C ALA A 112 17.79 9.00 -3.42
N THR A 113 17.15 10.06 -3.92
CA THR A 113 16.78 11.22 -3.12
C THR A 113 15.48 10.91 -2.38
N LEU A 114 15.46 11.09 -1.06
CA LEU A 114 14.22 11.19 -0.28
C LEU A 114 14.30 12.52 0.45
N SER A 115 13.53 13.49 -0.02
CA SER A 115 13.58 14.87 0.47
C SER A 115 12.19 15.45 0.74
N ILE A 116 11.15 14.65 0.55
CA ILE A 116 9.76 15.01 0.84
C ILE A 116 9.18 13.96 1.78
N ARG A 117 8.54 14.41 2.85
CA ARG A 117 7.58 13.63 3.62
C ARG A 117 6.19 14.00 3.11
N ARG A 118 5.48 13.04 2.50
CA ARG A 118 4.14 13.24 1.97
C ARG A 118 3.12 12.61 2.91
N THR A 119 2.08 13.38 3.23
CA THR A 119 0.85 12.88 3.85
C THR A 119 -0.25 12.85 2.81
N ALA A 120 -0.69 11.65 2.42
CA ALA A 120 -1.78 11.44 1.47
C ALA A 120 -3.02 10.91 2.20
N VAL A 121 -4.20 11.40 1.81
CA VAL A 121 -5.49 11.00 2.36
C VAL A 121 -6.33 10.41 1.24
N TYR A 122 -6.92 9.26 1.53
CA TYR A 122 -7.73 8.49 0.61
C TYR A 122 -9.11 8.23 1.20
N ALA A 123 -10.12 8.17 0.34
CA ALA A 123 -11.47 7.73 0.68
C ALA A 123 -11.92 6.65 -0.31
N LEU A 124 -12.91 5.84 0.10
CA LEU A 124 -13.51 4.87 -0.80
C LEU A 124 -14.38 5.58 -1.86
N ASP A 125 -14.19 5.16 -3.10
CA ASP A 125 -15.10 5.38 -4.21
C ASP A 125 -15.52 4.00 -4.74
N GLY A 126 -16.68 3.52 -4.28
CA GLY A 126 -17.06 2.11 -4.40
C GLY A 126 -16.22 1.23 -3.48
N ASP A 127 -15.44 0.33 -4.08
CA ASP A 127 -14.52 -0.61 -3.43
C ASP A 127 -13.03 -0.24 -3.62
N VAL A 128 -12.76 0.92 -4.26
CA VAL A 128 -11.41 1.39 -4.56
C VAL A 128 -11.06 2.63 -3.73
N LEU A 129 -9.83 2.71 -3.22
CA LEU A 129 -9.31 3.93 -2.61
C LEU A 129 -8.95 4.96 -3.68
N LYS A 130 -9.51 6.17 -3.55
CA LYS A 130 -9.09 7.34 -4.32
C LYS A 130 -8.46 8.38 -3.41
N GLU A 131 -7.34 8.93 -3.85
CA GLU A 131 -6.71 10.05 -3.17
C GLU A 131 -7.63 11.27 -3.25
N ILE A 132 -7.91 11.86 -2.09
CA ILE A 132 -8.75 13.07 -1.98
C ILE A 132 -7.92 14.31 -1.62
N SER A 133 -6.74 14.13 -1.01
CA SER A 133 -5.80 15.21 -0.75
C SER A 133 -4.39 14.69 -0.49
N ARG A 134 -3.41 15.57 -0.66
CA ARG A 134 -2.03 15.35 -0.24
C ARG A 134 -1.41 16.64 0.30
N THR A 135 -0.46 16.50 1.22
CA THR A 135 0.39 17.59 1.74
C THR A 135 1.83 17.11 1.76
N ASP A 136 2.74 17.98 1.31
CA ASP A 136 4.17 17.69 1.22
C ASP A 136 4.94 18.59 2.17
N GLU A 137 5.85 18.01 2.95
CA GLU A 137 6.76 18.72 3.85
C GLU A 137 8.21 18.36 3.51
N PRO A 138 9.16 19.30 3.64
CA PRO A 138 10.58 18.98 3.48
C PRO A 138 11.02 17.89 4.46
N TYR A 139 11.70 16.87 3.95
CA TYR A 139 12.35 15.83 4.74
C TYR A 139 13.87 15.99 4.63
N LYS A 140 14.53 16.01 5.79
CA LYS A 140 15.99 15.98 5.91
C LYS A 140 16.32 14.72 6.73
N PRO A 141 16.95 13.70 6.11
CA PRO A 141 17.36 12.48 6.80
C PRO A 141 18.27 12.75 8.00
#